data_AF-B0MZI4-F1
#
_entry.id   AF-B0MZI4-F1
#
_cell.length_a   1.000
_cell.length_b   1.000
_cell.length_c   1.000
_cell.angle_alpha   90.00
_cell.angle_beta   90.00
_cell.angle_gamma   90.00
#
_symmetry.space_group_name_H-M   'P 1'
#
loop_
_entity.id
_entity.type
_entity.pdbx_description
1 polymer ?
#
loop_
_entity_poly.entity_id
_entity_poly.type
_entity_poly.pdbx_seq_one_letter_code
_entity_poly.pdbx_strand_id
1 'polypeptide(L)' 'MKYKKATLQKRLERLEESRSKENARLTRVANNIGWGAGMRRTKCTPSFAKLDSIDEKIRNVKRLLAECED' A
#
# COMPACT_ATOMS: atom_id res chain seq x y z
N MET A 1 -11.77 21.90 11.70
CA MET A 1 -11.11 21.03 10.69
C MET A 1 -9.59 21.10 10.85
N LYS A 2 -8.94 20.03 11.34
CA LYS A 2 -7.49 20.03 11.66
C LYS A 2 -6.58 20.01 10.41
N TYR A 3 -7.12 19.66 9.24
CA TYR A 3 -6.39 19.63 7.97
C TYR A 3 -7.25 20.22 6.84
N LYS A 4 -6.63 20.92 5.89
CA LYS A 4 -7.32 21.43 4.68
C LYS A 4 -7.59 20.26 3.72
N LYS A 5 -8.77 20.22 3.09
CA LYS A 5 -9.18 19.18 2.11
C LYS A 5 -8.11 18.92 1.03
N ALA A 6 -7.52 19.98 0.47
CA ALA A 6 -6.44 19.90 -0.51
C ALA A 6 -5.19 19.16 0.01
N THR A 7 -4.88 19.29 1.31
CA THR A 7 -3.75 18.57 1.94
C THR A 7 -4.05 17.08 2.07
N LEU A 8 -5.29 16.72 2.40
CA LEU A 8 -5.73 15.32 2.49
C LEU A 8 -5.75 14.65 1.11
N GLN A 9 -6.21 15.36 0.07
CA GLN A 9 -6.17 14.86 -1.31
C GLN A 9 -4.73 14.62 -1.79
N LYS A 10 -3.82 15.58 -1.58
CA LYS A 10 -2.39 15.40 -1.93
C LYS A 10 -1.73 14.27 -1.14
N ARG A 11 -2.15 14.04 0.10
CA ARG A 11 -1.68 12.90 0.91
C ARG A 11 -2.23 11.57 0.39
N LEU A 12 -3.49 11.55 -0.06
CA LEU A 12 -4.11 10.37 -0.66
C LEU A 12 -3.39 9.96 -1.94
N GLU A 13 -3.14 10.91 -2.84
CA GLU A 13 -2.41 10.69 -4.10
C GLU A 13 -1.04 10.03 -3.85
N ARG A 14 -0.26 10.56 -2.89
CA ARG A 14 1.04 9.99 -2.50
C ARG A 14 0.93 8.57 -1.95
N LEU A 15 -0.12 8.29 -1.18
CA LEU A 15 -0.35 6.95 -0.62
C LEU A 15 -0.74 5.95 -1.72
N GLU A 16 -1.57 6.36 -2.68
CA GLU A 16 -1.95 5.54 -3.84
C GLU A 16 -0.73 5.24 -4.74
N GLU A 17 0.14 6.21 -4.96
CA GLU A 17 1.41 6.00 -5.67
C GLU A 17 2.32 5.00 -4.90
N SER A 18 2.44 5.17 -3.58
CA SER A 18 3.22 4.25 -2.74
C SER A 18 2.65 2.83 -2.76
N ARG A 19 1.32 2.69 -2.78
CA ARG A 19 0.63 1.40 -2.91
C ARG A 19 0.97 0.73 -4.23
N SER A 20 0.91 1.48 -5.33
CA SER A 20 1.25 0.99 -6.67
C SER A 20 2.70 0.48 -6.74
N LYS A 21 3.65 1.26 -6.20
CA LYS A 21 5.07 0.88 -6.13
C LYS A 21 5.29 -0.39 -5.31
N GLU A 22 4.62 -0.52 -4.15
CA GLU A 22 4.74 -1.70 -3.30
C GLU A 22 4.15 -2.93 -3.98
N ASN A 23 2.99 -2.79 -4.63
CA ASN A 23 2.38 -3.88 -5.41
C ASN A 23 3.31 -4.35 -6.54
N ALA A 24 3.90 -3.42 -7.31
CA ALA A 24 4.87 -3.75 -8.36
C ALA A 24 6.12 -4.45 -7.80
N ARG A 25 6.58 -4.06 -6.60
CA ARG A 25 7.67 -4.76 -5.90
C ARG A 25 7.28 -6.19 -5.55
N LEU A 26 6.09 -6.39 -4.99
CA LEU A 26 5.58 -7.72 -4.61
C LEU A 26 5.42 -8.63 -5.83
N THR A 27 4.83 -8.13 -6.92
CA THR A 27 4.70 -8.87 -8.19
C THR A 27 6.08 -9.27 -8.73
N ARG A 28 7.06 -8.36 -8.70
CA ARG A 28 8.43 -8.67 -9.13
C ARG A 28 9.08 -9.74 -8.25
N VAL A 29 8.90 -9.65 -6.94
CA VAL A 29 9.43 -10.66 -6.01
C VAL A 29 8.78 -12.01 -6.27
N ALA A 30 7.46 -12.06 -6.42
CA ALA A 30 6.71 -13.28 -6.73
C ALA A 30 7.19 -13.91 -8.05
N ASN A 31 7.37 -13.11 -9.10
CA ASN A 31 7.84 -13.59 -10.41
C ASN A 31 9.29 -14.10 -10.39
N ASN A 32 10.13 -13.63 -9.47
CA ASN A 32 11.51 -14.09 -9.32
C ASN A 32 11.62 -15.40 -8.50
N ILE A 33 10.52 -15.92 -7.94
CA ILE A 33 10.52 -17.18 -7.23
C ILE A 33 10.31 -18.30 -8.25
N GLY A 34 11.42 -18.86 -8.74
CA GLY A 34 11.38 -20.00 -9.67
C GLY A 34 10.73 -21.24 -9.03
N TRP A 35 9.97 -21.99 -9.84
CA TRP A 35 9.37 -23.26 -9.47
C TRP A 35 10.49 -24.25 -9.09
N GLY A 36 10.68 -24.49 -7.79
CA GLY A 36 11.76 -25.33 -7.23
C GLY A 36 12.77 -24.58 -6.35
N ALA A 37 13.03 -23.29 -6.61
CA ALA A 37 13.79 -22.43 -5.70
C ALA A 37 12.92 -21.98 -4.50
N GLY A 38 11.62 -21.83 -4.74
CA GLY A 38 10.62 -21.46 -3.73
C GLY A 38 10.48 -22.46 -2.57
N MET A 39 10.71 -23.75 -2.84
CA MET A 39 10.61 -24.82 -1.83
C MET A 39 11.88 -24.98 -0.98
N ARG A 40 13.06 -24.62 -1.51
CA ARG A 40 14.36 -24.76 -0.80
C ARG A 40 14.64 -23.63 0.20
N ARG A 41 13.91 -22.51 0.15
CA ARG A 41 13.99 -21.45 1.15
C ARG A 41 12.64 -21.30 1.85
N THR A 42 12.60 -21.55 3.15
CA THR A 42 11.42 -21.45 4.02
C THR A 42 10.83 -20.02 4.13
N LYS A 43 11.44 -19.01 3.49
CA LYS A 43 10.98 -17.60 3.48
C LYS A 43 10.68 -17.10 2.06
N CYS A 44 9.80 -17.78 1.33
CA CYS A 44 9.43 -17.39 -0.04
C CYS A 44 8.11 -16.61 -0.14
N THR A 45 7.36 -16.38 0.94
CA THR A 45 6.18 -15.51 0.88
C THR A 45 6.63 -14.05 1.04
N PRO A 46 6.50 -13.20 0.01
CA PRO A 46 6.76 -11.78 0.18
C PRO A 46 5.77 -11.20 1.21
N SER A 47 6.28 -10.41 2.16
CA SER A 47 5.43 -9.83 3.20
C SER A 47 4.49 -8.77 2.61
N PHE A 48 3.20 -8.92 2.89
CA PHE A 48 2.15 -7.95 2.55
C PHE A 48 1.94 -6.87 3.62
N ALA A 49 2.59 -6.98 4.78
CA ALA A 49 2.37 -6.10 5.93
C ALA A 49 2.55 -4.60 5.59
N LYS A 50 3.47 -4.30 4.66
CA LYS A 50 3.68 -2.93 4.17
C LYS A 50 2.52 -2.45 3.28
N LEU A 51 1.99 -3.32 2.43
CA LEU A 51 0.82 -3.01 1.60
C LEU A 51 -0.42 -2.81 2.48
N ASP A 52 -0.62 -3.67 3.48
CA ASP A 52 -1.72 -3.57 4.44
C ASP A 52 -1.67 -2.26 5.24
N SER A 53 -0.47 -1.87 5.70
CA SER A 53 -0.28 -0.58 6.39
C SER A 53 -0.57 0.63 5.50
N ILE A 54 -0.26 0.54 4.19
CA ILE A 54 -0.59 1.61 3.24
C ILE A 54 -2.11 1.66 3.01
N ASP A 55 -2.76 0.51 2.86
CA ASP A 55 -4.21 0.41 2.67
C ASP A 55 -4.98 0.94 3.88
N GLU A 56 -4.51 0.66 5.09
CA GLU A 56 -5.09 1.23 6.32
C GLU A 56 -4.98 2.77 6.36
N LYS A 57 -3.82 3.31 5.97
CA LYS A 57 -3.61 4.77 5.87
C LYS A 57 -4.52 5.40 4.81
N ILE A 58 -4.71 4.75 3.67
CA ILE A 58 -5.62 5.19 2.61
C ILE A 58 -7.06 5.24 3.15
N ARG A 59 -7.52 4.18 3.83
CA ARG A 59 -8.87 4.14 4.44
C ARG A 59 -9.07 5.27 5.43
N ASN A 60 -8.10 5.52 6.29
CA ASN A 60 -8.15 6.62 7.27
C ASN A 60 -8.21 8.00 6.59
N VAL A 61 -7.42 8.23 5.55
CA VAL A 61 -7.47 9.51 4.80
C VAL A 61 -8.79 9.67 4.05
N LYS A 62 -9.34 8.60 3.47
CA LYS A 62 -10.67 8.63 2.83
C LYS A 62 -11.78 8.94 3.82
N ARG A 63 -11.73 8.36 5.03
CA ARG A 63 -12.66 8.70 6.12
C ARG A 63 -12.57 10.17 6.51
N LEU A 64 -11.35 10.69 6.72
CA LEU A 64 -11.13 12.11 7.03
C LEU A 64 -11.57 13.06 5.90
N LEU A 65 -11.50 12.60 4.64
CA LEU A 65 -12.03 13.37 3.50
C LEU A 65 -13.56 13.41 3.53
N ALA A 66 -14.22 12.29 3.81
CA ALA A 66 -15.69 12.23 3.93
C ALA A 66 -16.19 13.12 5.07
N GLU A 67 -15.55 13.06 6.24
CA GLU A 67 -15.86 13.94 7.38
C GLU A 67 -15.63 15.43 7.08
N CYS A 68 -14.85 15.76 6.05
CA CYS A 68 -14.55 17.13 5.65
C CYS A 68 -15.46 17.63 4.51
N GLU A 69 -16.32 16.77 3.96
CA GLU A 69 -17.32 17.09 2.94
C GLU A 69 -18.71 17.39 3.52
N ASP A 70 -18.97 16.96 4.76
CA ASP A 70 -20.10 17.38 5.61
C ASP A 70 -19.81 18.71 6.34
#